data_AF-A0A2M8Q9P3-F1
#
_entry.id   AF-A0A2M8Q9P3-F1
#
_cell.length_a   1.000
_cell.length_b   1.000
_cell.length_c   1.000
_cell.angle_alpha   90.00
_cell.angle_beta   90.00
_cell.angle_gamma   90.00
#
_symmetry.space_group_name_H-M   'P 1'
#
loop_
_entity.id
_entity.type
_entity.pdbx_description
1 polymer ?
#
loop_
_entity_poly.entity_id
_entity_poly.type
_entity_poly.pdbx_seq_one_letter_code
_entity_poly.pdbx_strand_id
1 'polypeptide(L)'
;MAGVISFTVPTAAWMLSPLILTLDVDGRQLATQRLMLTCDHPWFFTPRVEGCPFAPVQATPAAFQRFERGAMIWLAETDSIYVLYDAPRFRDAALLERYDDAFVEGSPEPPLPAEPPSGRFAPMRGFGLVWRTREHVRDALGWALAPEQGYTACLGYAHY
;
A
#
# COMPACT_ATOMS: atom_id res chain seq x y z
N MET A 1 30.57 -32.18 -23.28
CA MET A 1 29.54 -31.89 -24.29
C MET A 1 28.64 -30.81 -23.73
N ALA A 2 28.35 -29.75 -24.49
CA ALA A 2 27.29 -28.81 -24.12
C ALA A 2 25.95 -29.42 -24.52
N GLY A 3 24.97 -29.42 -23.60
CA GLY A 3 23.60 -29.88 -23.85
C GLY A 3 22.63 -28.78 -23.43
N VAL A 4 21.52 -28.65 -24.16
CA VAL A 4 20.45 -27.70 -23.85
C VAL A 4 19.26 -28.47 -23.32
N ILE A 5 18.77 -28.07 -22.14
CA ILE A 5 17.51 -28.52 -21.58
C ILE A 5 16.53 -27.37 -21.72
N SER A 6 15.47 -27.58 -22.49
CA SER A 6 14.39 -26.61 -22.70
C SER A 6 13.12 -27.11 -22.05
N PHE A 7 12.37 -26.19 -21.45
CA PHE A 7 11.03 -26.45 -20.91
C PHE A 7 10.09 -25.36 -21.43
N THR A 8 8.85 -25.74 -21.71
CA THR A 8 7.79 -24.82 -22.12
C THR A 8 6.95 -24.51 -20.90
N VAL A 9 6.87 -23.24 -20.52
CA VAL A 9 5.95 -22.79 -19.47
C VAL A 9 4.60 -22.38 -20.07
N PRO A 10 3.48 -22.55 -19.36
CA PRO A 10 2.17 -22.09 -19.83
C PRO A 10 2.18 -20.60 -20.14
N THR A 11 1.28 -20.13 -21.01
CA THR A 11 1.14 -18.70 -21.29
C THR A 11 0.91 -17.88 -20.03
N ALA A 12 0.26 -18.42 -19.00
CA ALA A 12 0.05 -17.78 -17.71
C ALA A 12 1.32 -17.68 -16.83
N ALA A 13 2.49 -18.14 -17.31
CA ALA A 13 3.72 -18.15 -16.53
C ALA A 13 4.29 -16.76 -16.25
N TRP A 14 3.86 -15.71 -16.94
CA TRP A 14 4.19 -14.33 -16.55
C TRP A 14 3.67 -13.99 -15.15
N MET A 15 2.58 -14.62 -14.67
CA MET A 15 2.14 -14.49 -13.29
C MET A 15 3.13 -15.11 -12.28
N LEU A 16 4.03 -15.98 -12.76
CA LEU A 16 5.04 -16.66 -11.97
C LEU A 16 6.38 -15.92 -11.97
N SER A 17 6.43 -14.66 -12.39
CA SER A 17 7.64 -13.85 -12.24
C SER A 17 7.86 -13.56 -10.75
N PRO A 18 9.02 -13.89 -10.16
CA PRO A 18 10.22 -14.47 -10.76
C PRO A 18 10.13 -15.99 -10.89
N LEU A 19 10.51 -16.53 -12.06
CA LEU A 19 10.63 -17.98 -12.24
C LEU A 19 11.98 -18.45 -11.69
N ILE A 20 11.96 -19.43 -10.79
CA ILE A 20 13.18 -20.03 -10.23
C ILE A 20 13.47 -21.35 -10.93
N LEU A 21 14.60 -21.41 -11.63
CA LEU A 21 15.12 -22.64 -12.22
C LEU A 21 16.14 -23.24 -11.27
N THR A 22 15.93 -24.50 -10.90
CA THR A 22 16.85 -25.25 -10.03
C THR A 22 17.44 -26.41 -10.80
N LEU A 23 18.77 -26.50 -10.79
CA LEU A 23 19.49 -27.66 -11.31
C LEU A 23 19.78 -28.61 -10.16
N ASP A 24 19.13 -29.77 -10.18
CA ASP A 24 19.42 -30.89 -9.29
C ASP A 24 20.12 -32.01 -10.07
N VAL A 25 21.18 -32.56 -9.49
CA VAL A 25 21.90 -33.72 -10.03
C VAL A 25 22.04 -34.75 -8.92
N ASP A 26 21.40 -35.89 -9.08
CA ASP A 26 21.40 -37.01 -8.14
C ASP A 26 20.95 -36.63 -6.71
N GLY A 27 19.93 -35.77 -6.59
CA GLY A 27 19.40 -35.29 -5.32
C GLY A 27 20.20 -34.16 -4.70
N ARG A 28 21.20 -33.62 -5.41
CA ARG A 28 22.00 -32.47 -4.99
C ARG A 28 21.72 -31.26 -5.87
N GLN A 29 21.18 -30.21 -5.27
CA GLN A 29 21.05 -28.91 -5.90
C GLN A 29 22.43 -28.32 -6.20
N LEU A 30 22.73 -28.11 -7.48
CA LEU A 30 24.00 -27.59 -7.97
C LEU A 30 23.96 -26.10 -8.27
N ALA A 31 22.82 -25.61 -8.76
CA ALA A 31 22.68 -24.23 -9.19
C ALA A 31 21.21 -23.78 -9.15
N THR A 32 21.03 -22.45 -9.08
CA THR A 32 19.72 -21.80 -9.20
C THR A 32 19.85 -20.57 -10.08
N GLN A 33 18.90 -20.37 -10.97
CA GLN A 33 18.77 -19.16 -11.79
C GLN A 33 17.41 -18.52 -11.56
N ARG A 34 17.41 -17.23 -11.19
CA ARG A 34 16.20 -16.41 -11.08
C ARG A 34 15.97 -15.70 -12.41
N LEU A 35 14.85 -15.98 -13.05
CA LEU A 35 14.44 -15.35 -14.31
C LEU A 35 13.33 -14.35 -14.04
N MET A 36 13.62 -13.07 -14.27
CA MET A 36 12.60 -12.02 -14.28
C MET A 36 11.90 -12.05 -15.63
N LEU A 37 10.64 -12.48 -15.63
CA LEU A 37 9.85 -12.50 -16.85
C LEU A 37 9.38 -11.08 -17.19
N THR A 38 9.14 -10.84 -18.48
CA THR A 38 8.52 -9.58 -18.91
C THR A 38 7.04 -9.65 -18.57
N CYS A 39 6.54 -8.67 -17.82
CA CYS A 39 5.14 -8.56 -17.47
C CYS A 39 4.34 -7.91 -18.61
N ASP A 40 3.10 -8.36 -18.82
CA ASP A 40 2.17 -7.75 -19.78
C ASP A 40 1.82 -6.30 -19.38
N HIS A 41 1.78 -6.02 -18.08
CA HIS A 41 1.59 -4.68 -17.54
C HIS A 41 2.86 -4.17 -16.85
N PRO A 42 3.27 -2.91 -17.10
CA PRO A 42 4.46 -2.34 -16.50
C PRO A 42 4.22 -2.01 -15.02
N TRP A 43 5.26 -2.19 -14.20
CA TRP A 43 5.32 -1.61 -12.87
C TRP A 43 5.46 -0.09 -12.95
N PHE A 44 4.67 0.62 -12.15
CA PHE A 44 4.70 2.09 -12.07
C PHE A 44 5.57 2.62 -10.91
N PHE A 45 6.21 1.73 -10.13
CA PHE A 45 7.10 2.07 -9.02
C PHE A 45 8.35 1.17 -8.99
N THR A 46 9.33 1.52 -8.15
CA THR A 46 10.58 0.76 -7.92
C THR A 46 10.95 0.84 -6.42
N PRO A 47 11.42 -0.26 -5.79
CA PRO A 47 11.66 -1.60 -6.35
C PRO A 47 10.36 -2.34 -6.69
N ARG A 48 10.43 -3.22 -7.71
CA ARG A 48 9.31 -4.10 -8.09
C ARG A 48 9.11 -5.15 -7.00
N VAL A 49 7.87 -5.49 -6.68
CA VAL A 49 7.57 -6.65 -5.84
C VAL A 49 7.56 -7.93 -6.68
N GLU A 50 7.55 -9.10 -6.03
CA GLU A 50 7.35 -10.38 -6.72
C GLU A 50 5.96 -10.42 -7.36
N GLY A 51 5.84 -11.15 -8.48
CA GLY A 51 4.65 -11.16 -9.32
C GLY A 51 4.74 -10.17 -10.49
N CYS A 52 3.78 -10.33 -11.40
CA CYS A 52 3.48 -9.33 -12.42
C CYS A 52 2.17 -8.61 -12.08
N PRO A 53 2.05 -7.31 -12.39
CA PRO A 53 0.76 -6.65 -12.29
C PRO A 53 -0.25 -7.32 -13.21
N PHE A 54 -1.47 -7.54 -12.74
CA PHE A 54 -2.52 -8.22 -13.51
C PHE A 54 -3.48 -7.25 -14.23
N ALA A 55 -3.33 -5.96 -13.97
CA ALA A 55 -4.11 -4.90 -14.59
C ALA A 55 -3.21 -3.68 -14.86
N PRO A 56 -3.57 -2.83 -15.84
CA PRO A 56 -2.87 -1.57 -16.06
C PRO A 56 -3.01 -0.66 -14.83
N VAL A 57 -2.03 0.23 -14.66
CA VAL A 57 -2.10 1.29 -13.65
C VAL A 57 -3.29 2.22 -13.92
N GLN A 58 -4.01 2.57 -12.88
CA GLN A 58 -5.12 3.52 -12.91
C GLN A 58 -4.70 4.81 -12.20
N ALA A 59 -4.99 5.94 -12.84
CA ALA A 59 -4.89 7.24 -12.18
C ALA A 59 -6.19 7.50 -11.40
N THR A 60 -6.10 7.84 -10.12
CA THR A 60 -7.25 8.08 -9.26
C THR A 60 -7.04 9.31 -8.40
N PRO A 61 -8.07 10.16 -8.16
CA PRO A 61 -7.99 11.18 -7.15
C PRO A 61 -7.64 10.59 -5.78
N ALA A 62 -6.80 11.29 -5.03
CA ALA A 62 -6.34 10.87 -3.73
C ALA A 62 -6.15 12.07 -2.81
N ALA A 63 -6.10 11.81 -1.52
CA ALA A 63 -5.72 12.79 -0.52
C ALA A 63 -4.67 12.21 0.42
N PHE A 64 -3.77 13.04 0.93
CA PHE A 64 -2.74 12.66 1.87
C PHE A 64 -2.68 13.67 3.03
N GLN A 65 -2.54 13.16 4.24
CA GLN A 65 -2.25 13.99 5.40
C GLN A 65 -1.17 13.34 6.26
N ARG A 66 -0.12 14.10 6.56
CA ARG A 66 0.96 13.67 7.45
C ARG A 66 0.57 13.93 8.92
N PHE A 67 0.84 12.96 9.77
CA PHE A 67 0.72 13.03 11.22
C PHE A 67 2.07 12.86 11.90
N GLU A 68 2.12 13.12 13.21
CA GLU A 68 3.34 13.02 14.02
C GLU A 68 4.00 11.63 13.92
N ARG A 69 3.21 10.57 13.85
CA ARG A 69 3.66 9.17 13.89
C ARG A 69 3.02 8.31 12.81
N GLY A 70 2.77 8.90 11.65
CA GLY A 70 2.23 8.18 10.50
C GLY A 70 1.59 9.10 9.48
N ALA A 71 0.70 8.54 8.66
CA ALA A 71 -0.04 9.26 7.64
C ALA A 71 -1.42 8.65 7.40
N MET A 72 -2.31 9.43 6.82
CA MET A 72 -3.51 8.91 6.18
C MET A 72 -3.48 9.17 4.68
N ILE A 73 -4.00 8.23 3.90
CA ILE A 73 -4.21 8.34 2.46
C ILE A 73 -5.66 7.97 2.16
N TRP A 74 -6.35 8.80 1.38
CA TRP A 74 -7.63 8.43 0.79
C TRP A 74 -7.43 8.15 -0.70
N LEU A 75 -8.10 7.12 -1.22
CA LEU A 75 -8.12 6.78 -2.64
C LEU A 75 -9.57 6.74 -3.15
N ALA A 76 -9.86 7.50 -4.19
CA ALA A 76 -11.21 7.58 -4.76
C ALA A 76 -11.66 6.26 -5.41
N GLU A 77 -10.74 5.52 -6.05
CA GLU A 77 -11.05 4.26 -6.74
C GLU A 77 -11.72 3.22 -5.82
N THR A 78 -11.29 3.17 -4.56
CA THR A 78 -11.79 2.21 -3.55
C THR A 78 -12.63 2.87 -2.48
N ASP A 79 -12.83 4.18 -2.57
CA ASP A 79 -13.45 5.04 -1.56
C ASP A 79 -12.99 4.72 -0.13
N SER A 80 -11.67 4.62 0.04
CA SER A 80 -11.05 4.09 1.25
C SER A 80 -9.96 4.98 1.80
N ILE A 81 -9.95 5.09 3.12
CA ILE A 81 -8.91 5.72 3.93
C ILE A 81 -7.97 4.63 4.48
N TYR A 82 -6.70 4.74 4.13
CA TYR A 82 -5.61 3.93 4.64
C TYR A 82 -4.89 4.72 5.73
N VAL A 83 -4.77 4.11 6.92
CA VAL A 83 -4.03 4.65 8.05
C VAL A 83 -2.71 3.90 8.14
N LEU A 84 -1.60 4.63 7.93
CA LEU A 84 -0.24 4.13 7.99
C LEU A 84 0.40 4.59 9.29
N TYR A 85 0.91 3.66 10.09
CA TYR A 85 1.62 3.96 11.34
C TYR A 85 3.14 3.82 11.14
N ASP A 86 3.92 4.72 11.75
CA ASP A 86 5.39 4.64 11.69
C ASP A 86 5.96 3.50 12.55
N ALA A 87 5.21 3.02 13.55
CA ALA A 87 5.58 1.93 14.45
C ALA A 87 4.34 1.19 14.99
N PRO A 88 4.45 -0.10 15.37
CA PRO A 88 3.31 -0.84 15.91
C PRO A 88 2.98 -0.36 17.33
N ARG A 89 1.69 -0.21 17.66
CA ARG A 89 1.25 0.20 19.01
C ARG A 89 1.63 -0.79 20.11
N PHE A 90 1.65 -2.07 19.78
CA PHE A 90 2.02 -3.18 20.67
C PHE A 90 2.58 -4.33 19.82
N ARG A 91 3.13 -5.37 20.47
CA ARG A 91 3.66 -6.55 19.79
C ARG A 91 2.57 -7.11 18.86
N ASP A 92 2.90 -7.26 17.57
CA ASP A 92 2.02 -7.79 16.52
C ASP A 92 0.88 -6.86 16.07
N ALA A 93 0.84 -5.59 16.50
CA ALA A 93 -0.12 -4.63 15.98
C ALA A 93 0.12 -4.32 14.49
N ALA A 94 -0.96 -4.19 13.71
CA ALA A 94 -0.89 -3.83 12.30
C ALA A 94 -0.30 -2.41 12.12
N LEU A 95 0.57 -2.25 11.12
CA LEU A 95 1.09 -0.94 10.68
C LEU A 95 0.18 -0.26 9.66
N LEU A 96 -0.84 -0.97 9.19
CA LEU A 96 -1.80 -0.49 8.22
C LEU A 96 -3.21 -0.89 8.68
N GLU A 97 -4.12 0.09 8.72
CA GLU A 97 -5.56 -0.14 8.86
C GLU A 97 -6.28 0.49 7.66
N ARG A 98 -7.38 -0.10 7.21
CA ARG A 98 -8.24 0.42 6.14
C ARG A 98 -9.63 0.70 6.68
N TYR A 99 -10.19 1.83 6.27
CA TYR A 99 -11.54 2.25 6.57
C TYR A 99 -12.23 2.72 5.29
N ASP A 100 -13.53 2.46 5.16
CA ASP A 100 -14.33 3.11 4.13
C ASP A 100 -14.51 4.59 4.50
N ASP A 101 -14.56 5.48 3.50
CA ASP A 101 -14.84 6.89 3.76
C ASP A 101 -16.34 7.10 4.01
N ALA A 102 -16.71 7.20 5.28
CA ALA A 102 -18.09 7.46 5.70
C ALA A 102 -18.40 8.97 5.83
N PHE A 103 -17.49 9.86 5.45
CA PHE A 103 -17.71 11.30 5.54
C PHE A 103 -18.72 11.76 4.48
N VAL A 104 -19.69 12.57 4.91
CA VAL A 104 -20.67 13.20 4.03
C VAL A 104 -20.33 14.68 3.91
N GLU A 105 -20.22 15.18 2.68
CA GLU A 105 -19.94 16.60 2.42
C GLU A 105 -20.93 17.51 3.16
N GLY A 106 -20.40 18.51 3.87
CA GLY A 106 -21.20 19.44 4.67
C GLY A 106 -21.74 18.88 6.00
N SER A 107 -21.46 17.62 6.34
CA SER A 107 -21.76 17.11 7.68
C SER A 107 -20.87 17.78 8.75
N PRO A 108 -21.39 17.97 9.97
CA PRO A 108 -20.58 18.55 11.04
C PRO A 108 -19.46 17.59 11.43
N GLU A 109 -18.28 18.15 11.69
CA GLU A 109 -17.17 17.40 12.26
C GLU A 109 -17.55 16.84 13.64
N PRO A 110 -17.13 15.61 13.98
CA PRO A 110 -17.18 15.15 15.35
C PRO A 110 -16.43 16.12 16.28
N PRO A 111 -16.81 16.26 17.56
CA PRO A 111 -16.11 17.15 18.49
C PRO A 111 -14.61 16.86 18.57
N LEU A 112 -13.81 17.91 18.73
CA LEU A 112 -12.39 17.74 19.02
C LEU A 112 -12.20 17.21 20.45
N PRO A 113 -11.29 16.26 20.68
CA PRO A 113 -10.96 15.81 22.01
C PRO A 113 -10.16 16.87 22.79
N ALA A 114 -9.43 17.73 22.09
CA ALA A 114 -8.66 18.87 22.62
C ALA A 114 -8.34 19.86 21.50
N GLU A 115 -7.88 21.06 21.83
CA GLU A 115 -7.33 22.01 20.85
C GLU A 115 -5.99 21.50 20.28
N PRO A 116 -5.73 21.69 18.98
CA PRO A 116 -4.45 21.31 18.39
C PRO A 116 -3.30 22.14 19.00
N PRO A 117 -2.18 21.50 19.37
CA PRO A 117 -0.98 22.21 19.81
C PRO A 117 -0.46 23.20 18.77
N SER A 118 0.40 24.14 19.19
CA SER A 118 1.03 25.10 18.27
C SER A 118 1.78 24.38 17.14
N GLY A 119 1.52 24.79 15.89
CA GLY A 119 2.11 24.17 14.70
C GLY A 119 1.56 22.76 14.39
N ARG A 120 0.37 22.44 14.91
CA ARG A 120 -0.39 21.24 14.57
C ARG A 120 -1.76 21.60 14.01
N PHE A 121 -2.36 20.64 13.33
CA PHE A 121 -3.64 20.78 12.67
C PHE A 121 -4.60 19.72 13.17
N ALA A 122 -5.85 20.12 13.38
CA ALA A 122 -6.95 19.19 13.53
C ALA A 122 -7.26 18.56 12.17
N PRO A 123 -7.25 17.22 12.03
CA PRO A 123 -7.73 16.59 10.80
C PRO A 123 -9.23 16.87 10.63
N MET A 124 -9.65 16.96 9.37
CA MET A 124 -11.01 17.30 8.94
C MET A 124 -11.50 16.25 7.93
N ARG A 125 -12.79 16.28 7.61
CA ARG A 125 -13.45 15.42 6.62
C ARG A 125 -13.26 13.93 6.93
N GLY A 126 -13.04 13.10 5.93
CA GLY A 126 -12.80 11.66 6.09
C GLY A 126 -11.70 11.35 7.11
N PHE A 127 -10.55 12.02 7.02
CA PHE A 127 -9.45 11.84 7.98
C PHE A 127 -9.82 12.30 9.38
N GLY A 128 -10.53 13.43 9.49
CA GLY A 128 -11.08 13.95 10.74
C GLY A 128 -12.05 12.98 11.40
N LEU A 129 -12.97 12.40 10.62
CA LEU A 129 -13.92 11.42 11.10
C LEU A 129 -13.21 10.19 11.68
N VAL A 130 -12.27 9.60 10.93
CA VAL A 130 -11.47 8.45 11.37
C VAL A 130 -10.72 8.78 12.67
N TRP A 131 -9.99 9.91 12.69
CA TRP A 131 -9.14 10.28 13.80
C TRP A 131 -9.92 10.64 15.07
N ARG A 132 -11.05 11.34 14.94
CA ARG A 132 -11.84 11.80 16.11
C ARG A 132 -12.66 10.67 16.73
N THR A 133 -13.17 9.75 15.91
CA THR A 133 -14.05 8.67 16.38
C THR A 133 -13.31 7.41 16.81
N ARG A 134 -12.03 7.26 16.46
CA ARG A 134 -11.21 6.09 16.81
C ARG A 134 -10.03 6.50 17.66
N GLU A 135 -10.20 6.38 18.98
CA GLU A 135 -9.18 6.74 19.96
C GLU A 135 -7.83 6.06 19.70
N HIS A 136 -7.83 4.76 19.38
CA HIS A 136 -6.59 4.05 19.09
C HIS A 136 -5.84 4.63 17.89
N VAL A 137 -6.55 5.06 16.83
CA VAL A 137 -5.95 5.70 15.64
C VAL A 137 -5.33 7.03 16.02
N ARG A 138 -6.08 7.86 16.75
CA ARG A 138 -5.61 9.15 17.24
C ARG A 138 -4.36 9.02 18.10
N ASP A 139 -4.37 8.11 19.07
CA ASP A 139 -3.28 7.95 20.01
C ASP A 139 -2.02 7.43 19.30
N ALA A 140 -2.19 6.53 18.33
CA ALA A 140 -1.09 6.06 17.49
C ALA A 140 -0.49 7.17 16.63
N LEU A 141 -1.31 7.93 15.90
CA LEU A 141 -0.84 8.93 14.93
C LEU A 141 -0.37 10.23 15.57
N GLY A 142 -1.03 10.67 16.63
CA GLY A 142 -0.90 12.04 17.15
C GLY A 142 -1.60 13.06 16.25
N TRP A 143 -1.22 14.33 16.35
CA TRP A 143 -1.83 15.41 15.58
C TRP A 143 -1.32 15.48 14.14
N ALA A 144 -2.07 16.12 13.24
CA ALA A 144 -1.60 16.36 11.89
C ALA A 144 -0.50 17.44 11.87
N LEU A 145 0.51 17.23 11.03
CA LEU A 145 1.64 18.16 10.84
C LEU A 145 1.34 19.23 9.78
N ALA A 146 0.36 18.97 8.92
CA ALA A 146 -0.08 19.87 7.87
C ALA A 146 -1.56 19.62 7.54
N PRO A 147 -2.24 20.56 6.87
CA PRO A 147 -3.54 20.29 6.25
C PRO A 147 -3.49 19.11 5.26
N GLU A 148 -4.65 18.51 5.02
CA GLU A 148 -4.86 17.52 3.97
C GLU A 148 -4.50 18.10 2.59
N GLN A 149 -3.87 17.28 1.75
CA GLN A 149 -3.44 17.64 0.41
C GLN A 149 -4.04 16.67 -0.61
N GLY A 150 -4.83 17.20 -1.55
CA GLY A 150 -5.33 16.45 -2.70
C GLY A 150 -4.23 16.26 -3.76
N TYR A 151 -4.19 15.09 -4.39
CA TYR A 151 -3.28 14.75 -5.48
C TYR A 151 -3.89 13.68 -6.39
N THR A 152 -3.19 13.33 -7.47
CA THR A 152 -3.54 12.16 -8.29
C THR A 152 -2.58 11.03 -7.97
N ALA A 153 -3.12 9.91 -7.49
CA ALA A 153 -2.38 8.69 -7.24
C ALA A 153 -2.38 7.79 -8.47
N CYS A 154 -1.32 6.98 -8.59
CA CYS A 154 -1.29 5.83 -9.47
C CYS A 154 -1.56 4.57 -8.62
N LEU A 155 -2.64 3.86 -8.93
CA LEU A 155 -3.00 2.60 -8.29
C LEU A 155 -2.79 1.45 -9.27
N GLY A 156 -2.19 0.36 -8.84
CA GLY A 156 -2.08 -0.85 -9.64
C GLY A 156 -2.10 -2.08 -8.75
N TYR A 157 -2.45 -3.21 -9.34
CA TYR A 157 -2.69 -4.43 -8.60
C TYR A 157 -1.63 -5.48 -8.91
N ALA A 158 -1.18 -6.17 -7.88
CA ALA A 158 -0.26 -7.30 -7.98
C ALA A 158 -0.89 -8.53 -7.33
N HIS A 159 -0.64 -9.70 -7.91
CA HIS A 159 -0.93 -10.95 -7.21
C HIS A 159 0.07 -11.13 -6.07
N TYR A 160 -0.42 -11.60 -4.93
CA TYR A 160 0.36 -12.02 -3.77
C TYR A 160 0.23 -13.53 -3.60
#